data_AF-A0A9E5QNS5-F1
#
_entry.id   AF-A0A9E5QNS5-F1
#
_cell.length_a   1.000
_cell.length_b   1.000
_cell.length_c   1.000
_cell.angle_alpha   90.00
_cell.angle_beta   90.00
_cell.angle_gamma   90.00
#
_symmetry.space_group_name_H-M   'P 1'
#
loop_
_entity.id
_entity.type
_entity.pdbx_description
1 polymer ?
#
loop_
_entity_poly.entity_id
_entity_poly.type
_entity_poly.pdbx_seq_one_letter_code
_entity_poly.pdbx_strand_id
1 'polypeptide(L)'
;MKDAELVRSIIRLRSVDRPPDDVIAQLGKAELASQPEATIVAIVKGYYEFKSNGYEDADIYREIEGRREQVYGEEPLPADLNLDNYTRYRMRLEYPGQAALHDPVFVMQAVHKVREALEKEYGPGGMPITFRSMPWLDNALLAYAALFIVAQGIIPGWGIVKGKVSGGELAALPVFIGVALGIAVGTIAFVAKAAWGRSLLLAALGVHALAHSALVAYMVYAKEMSSPADFGAVAVMMAHVALVLGFMAYVYRSGRAKPAPA
;
A
#
# COMPACT_ATOMS: atom_id res chain seq x y z
N MET A 1 -10.11 -6.76 -3.14
CA MET A 1 -11.27 -7.69 -3.19
C MET A 1 -11.40 -8.20 -4.63
N LYS A 2 -11.90 -9.42 -4.90
CA LYS A 2 -11.94 -9.93 -6.28
C LYS A 2 -13.14 -9.30 -7.01
N ASP A 3 -12.95 -8.78 -8.22
CA ASP A 3 -13.99 -8.09 -9.02
C ASP A 3 -15.32 -8.90 -9.11
N ALA A 4 -15.23 -10.23 -9.21
CA ALA A 4 -16.40 -11.11 -9.20
C ALA A 4 -17.26 -11.03 -7.92
N GLU A 5 -16.64 -10.84 -6.74
CA GLU A 5 -17.37 -10.69 -5.47
C GLU A 5 -18.07 -9.33 -5.42
N LEU A 6 -17.42 -8.29 -5.93
CA LEU A 6 -18.02 -6.96 -6.07
C LEU A 6 -19.24 -7.00 -6.96
N VAL A 7 -19.12 -7.58 -8.16
CA VAL A 7 -20.23 -7.73 -9.11
C VAL A 7 -21.40 -8.44 -8.44
N ARG A 8 -21.19 -9.61 -7.81
CA ARG A 8 -22.25 -10.32 -7.06
C ARG A 8 -22.89 -9.42 -6.00
N SER A 9 -22.09 -8.64 -5.30
CA SER A 9 -22.58 -7.76 -4.24
C SER A 9 -23.46 -6.62 -4.77
N ILE A 10 -23.21 -6.16 -6.00
CA ILE A 10 -24.01 -5.13 -6.66
C ILE A 10 -25.29 -5.74 -7.24
N ILE A 11 -25.23 -6.93 -7.83
CA ILE A 11 -26.43 -7.65 -8.30
C ILE A 11 -27.44 -7.81 -7.16
N ARG A 12 -26.96 -8.06 -5.93
CA ARG A 12 -27.80 -8.14 -4.73
C ARG A 12 -28.49 -6.82 -4.34
N LEU A 13 -28.06 -5.68 -4.86
CA LEU A 13 -28.72 -4.39 -4.67
C LEU A 13 -29.93 -4.20 -5.60
N ARG A 14 -30.09 -5.01 -6.65
CA ARG A 14 -31.28 -4.94 -7.52
C ARG A 14 -32.53 -5.14 -6.67
N SER A 15 -33.55 -4.33 -6.92
CA SER A 15 -34.84 -4.39 -6.21
C SER A 15 -35.98 -4.97 -7.05
N VAL A 16 -35.91 -4.85 -8.37
CA VAL A 16 -37.02 -5.20 -9.28
C VAL A 16 -36.84 -6.58 -9.91
N ASP A 17 -35.63 -6.89 -10.36
CA ASP A 17 -35.30 -8.05 -11.21
C ASP A 17 -34.14 -8.87 -10.63
N ARG A 18 -33.95 -8.83 -9.30
CA ARG A 18 -32.85 -9.50 -8.63
C ARG A 18 -32.96 -11.03 -8.77
N PRO A 19 -31.90 -11.71 -9.27
CA PRO A 19 -31.83 -13.17 -9.24
C PRO A 19 -31.75 -13.71 -7.79
N PRO A 20 -32.26 -14.92 -7.51
CA PRO A 20 -32.07 -15.59 -6.22
C PRO A 20 -30.59 -15.71 -5.80
N ASP A 21 -30.30 -15.70 -4.50
CA ASP A 21 -28.92 -15.65 -3.99
C ASP A 21 -28.08 -16.89 -4.34
N ASP A 22 -28.72 -18.05 -4.45
CA ASP A 22 -28.12 -19.30 -4.90
C ASP A 22 -27.71 -19.22 -6.39
N VAL A 23 -28.56 -18.61 -7.22
CA VAL A 23 -28.23 -18.34 -8.63
C VAL A 23 -27.03 -17.39 -8.73
N ILE A 24 -27.04 -16.28 -7.98
CA ILE A 24 -25.92 -15.31 -7.94
C ILE A 24 -24.62 -15.99 -7.49
N ALA A 25 -24.69 -16.88 -6.50
CA ALA A 25 -23.52 -17.59 -5.98
C ALA A 25 -22.92 -18.55 -7.01
N GLN A 26 -23.76 -19.19 -7.83
CA GLN A 26 -23.35 -20.14 -8.86
C GLN A 26 -22.75 -19.48 -10.11
N LEU A 27 -23.04 -18.20 -10.36
CA LEU A 27 -22.50 -17.50 -11.52
C LEU A 27 -20.96 -17.57 -11.57
N GLY A 28 -20.45 -18.02 -12.72
CA GLY A 28 -19.02 -18.10 -13.00
C GLY A 28 -18.39 -16.72 -13.23
N LYS A 29 -17.06 -16.64 -13.24
CA LYS A 29 -16.35 -15.37 -13.48
C LYS A 29 -16.70 -14.73 -14.84
N ALA A 30 -16.82 -15.55 -15.90
CA ALA A 30 -17.14 -15.08 -17.23
C ALA A 30 -18.58 -14.52 -17.30
N GLU A 31 -19.54 -15.23 -16.70
CA GLU A 31 -20.94 -14.80 -16.62
C GLU A 31 -21.10 -13.51 -15.81
N LEU A 32 -20.33 -13.36 -14.72
CA LEU A 32 -20.28 -12.14 -13.93
C LEU A 32 -19.66 -10.98 -14.71
N ALA A 33 -18.60 -11.23 -15.48
CA ALA A 33 -17.98 -10.20 -16.32
C ALA A 33 -18.89 -9.72 -17.46
N SER A 34 -19.86 -10.55 -17.89
CA SER A 34 -20.88 -10.14 -18.87
C SER A 34 -22.10 -9.46 -18.23
N GLN A 35 -22.20 -9.38 -16.90
CA GLN A 35 -23.29 -8.65 -16.26
C GLN A 35 -23.09 -7.13 -16.39
N PRO A 36 -24.17 -6.35 -16.52
CA PRO A 36 -24.08 -4.89 -16.55
C PRO A 36 -23.38 -4.28 -15.31
N GLU A 37 -23.48 -4.91 -14.15
CA GLU A 37 -22.77 -4.50 -12.93
C GLU A 37 -21.25 -4.52 -13.09
N ALA A 38 -20.71 -5.37 -13.98
CA ALA A 38 -19.29 -5.36 -14.27
C ALA A 38 -18.84 -4.03 -14.90
N THR A 39 -19.68 -3.39 -15.71
CA THR A 39 -19.42 -2.05 -16.24
C THR A 39 -19.30 -1.03 -15.12
N ILE A 40 -20.17 -1.08 -14.11
CA ILE A 40 -20.09 -0.20 -12.93
C ILE A 40 -18.75 -0.40 -12.20
N VAL A 41 -18.38 -1.65 -11.93
CA VAL A 41 -17.10 -1.98 -11.28
C VAL A 41 -15.93 -1.46 -12.12
N ALA A 42 -15.95 -1.66 -13.44
CA ALA A 42 -14.88 -1.23 -14.34
C ALA A 42 -14.72 0.29 -14.37
N ILE A 43 -15.82 1.05 -14.44
CA ILE A 43 -15.80 2.52 -14.44
C ILE A 43 -15.21 3.06 -13.14
N VAL A 44 -15.74 2.60 -11.99
CA VAL A 44 -15.30 3.09 -10.68
C VAL A 44 -13.84 2.69 -10.42
N LYS A 45 -13.44 1.48 -10.82
CA LYS A 45 -12.04 1.03 -10.70
C LYS A 45 -11.10 1.84 -11.58
N GLY A 46 -11.47 2.07 -12.85
CA GLY A 46 -10.71 2.93 -13.75
C GLY A 46 -10.56 4.35 -13.19
N TYR A 47 -11.63 4.90 -12.62
CA TYR A 47 -11.57 6.20 -11.95
C TYR A 47 -10.54 6.21 -10.82
N TYR A 48 -10.58 5.22 -9.91
CA TYR A 48 -9.63 5.12 -8.80
C TYR A 48 -8.19 4.90 -9.27
N GLU A 49 -7.99 4.12 -10.33
CA GLU A 49 -6.67 3.89 -10.92
C GLU A 49 -6.07 5.20 -11.46
N PHE A 50 -6.81 5.94 -12.29
CA PHE A 50 -6.33 7.24 -12.78
C PHE A 50 -6.18 8.28 -11.67
N LYS A 51 -7.11 8.30 -10.70
CA LYS A 51 -7.02 9.23 -9.57
C LYS A 51 -5.77 8.98 -8.73
N SER A 52 -5.40 7.72 -8.54
CA SER A 52 -4.17 7.34 -7.84
C SER A 52 -2.89 7.74 -8.59
N ASN A 53 -2.99 7.92 -9.90
CA ASN A 53 -1.92 8.44 -10.75
C ASN A 53 -1.91 9.98 -10.83
N GLY A 54 -2.77 10.67 -10.09
CA GLY A 54 -2.78 12.14 -9.98
C GLY A 54 -3.56 12.87 -11.07
N TYR A 55 -4.45 12.18 -11.80
CA TYR A 55 -5.29 12.81 -12.81
C TYR A 55 -6.42 13.62 -12.17
N GLU A 56 -6.80 14.72 -12.83
CA GLU A 56 -7.97 15.52 -12.47
C GLU A 56 -9.26 14.85 -12.98
N ASP A 57 -10.38 15.01 -12.25
CA ASP A 57 -11.61 14.24 -12.51
C ASP A 57 -12.10 14.39 -13.95
N ALA A 58 -12.06 15.61 -14.50
CA ALA A 58 -12.46 15.87 -15.88
C ALA A 58 -11.63 15.10 -16.91
N ASP A 59 -10.32 14.95 -16.68
CA ASP A 59 -9.42 14.22 -17.57
C ASP A 59 -9.62 12.71 -17.45
N ILE A 60 -9.91 12.23 -16.23
CA ILE A 60 -10.24 10.82 -15.98
C ILE A 60 -11.45 10.40 -16.81
N TYR A 61 -12.54 11.18 -16.76
CA TYR A 61 -13.75 10.84 -17.50
C TYR A 61 -13.52 10.87 -19.02
N ARG A 62 -12.73 11.83 -19.52
CA ARG A 62 -12.35 11.88 -20.95
C ARG A 62 -11.52 10.67 -21.37
N GLU A 63 -10.58 10.23 -20.55
CA GLU A 63 -9.73 9.08 -20.84
C GLU A 63 -10.53 7.76 -20.83
N ILE A 64 -11.44 7.60 -19.86
CA ILE A 64 -12.36 6.45 -19.82
C ILE A 64 -13.34 6.48 -21.01
N GLU A 65 -13.78 7.68 -21.42
CA GLU A 65 -14.72 7.86 -22.53
C GLU A 65 -14.05 7.67 -23.90
N GLY A 66 -12.84 8.18 -24.11
CA GLY A 66 -12.13 8.06 -25.39
C GLY A 66 -11.91 6.60 -25.82
N ARG A 67 -11.78 5.68 -24.85
CA ARG A 67 -11.74 4.23 -25.12
C ARG A 67 -13.08 3.67 -25.60
N ARG A 68 -14.20 4.22 -25.12
CA ARG A 68 -15.56 3.84 -25.56
C ARG A 68 -15.88 4.42 -26.92
N GLU A 69 -15.55 5.69 -27.16
CA GLU A 69 -15.86 6.40 -28.40
C GLU A 69 -15.32 5.67 -29.64
N GLN A 70 -14.14 5.07 -29.52
CA GLN A 70 -13.56 4.22 -30.58
C GLN A 70 -14.45 3.04 -30.99
N VAL A 71 -15.31 2.56 -30.09
CA VAL A 71 -16.14 1.36 -30.29
C VAL A 71 -17.61 1.71 -30.53
N TYR A 72 -18.13 2.78 -29.92
CA TYR A 72 -19.57 3.07 -29.86
C TYR A 72 -19.96 4.47 -30.39
N GLY A 73 -19.02 5.27 -30.90
CA GLY A 73 -19.28 6.59 -31.47
C GLY A 73 -19.38 7.71 -30.43
N GLU A 74 -19.31 8.98 -30.86
CA GLU A 74 -19.30 10.15 -29.98
C GLU A 74 -20.70 10.47 -29.42
N GLU A 75 -20.80 10.64 -28.10
CA GLU A 75 -21.96 11.22 -27.43
C GLU A 75 -21.49 12.26 -26.41
N PRO A 76 -22.26 13.35 -26.21
CA PRO A 76 -21.87 14.40 -25.29
C PRO A 76 -21.91 13.90 -23.83
N LEU A 77 -20.82 14.15 -23.11
CA LEU A 77 -20.73 13.89 -21.67
C LEU A 77 -21.83 14.67 -20.89
N PRO A 78 -22.30 14.13 -19.76
CA PRO A 78 -23.28 14.82 -18.92
C PRO A 78 -22.72 16.15 -18.37
N ALA A 79 -23.58 17.17 -18.30
CA ALA A 79 -23.19 18.52 -17.90
C ALA A 79 -22.70 18.62 -16.44
N ASP A 80 -23.28 17.83 -15.53
CA ASP A 80 -22.83 17.68 -14.15
C ASP A 80 -21.99 16.40 -14.02
N LEU A 81 -20.71 16.54 -14.34
CA LEU A 81 -19.80 15.42 -14.47
C LEU A 81 -19.23 15.01 -13.11
N ASN A 82 -19.81 13.96 -12.55
CA ASN A 82 -19.32 13.26 -11.36
C ASN A 82 -19.44 11.74 -11.57
N LEU A 83 -18.89 10.95 -10.65
CA LEU A 83 -18.77 9.51 -10.85
C LEU A 83 -20.14 8.82 -10.97
N ASP A 84 -21.13 9.26 -10.20
CA ASP A 84 -22.49 8.70 -10.22
C ASP A 84 -23.19 9.02 -11.54
N ASN A 85 -23.16 10.29 -11.95
CA ASN A 85 -23.76 10.76 -13.20
C ASN A 85 -23.06 10.15 -14.43
N TYR A 86 -21.73 10.03 -14.40
CA TYR A 86 -20.96 9.38 -15.48
C TYR A 86 -21.29 7.89 -15.58
N THR A 87 -21.35 7.19 -14.44
CA THR A 87 -21.71 5.76 -14.41
C THR A 87 -23.12 5.57 -14.94
N ARG A 88 -24.08 6.40 -14.51
CA ARG A 88 -25.47 6.34 -15.00
C ARG A 88 -25.57 6.61 -16.49
N TYR A 89 -24.83 7.62 -16.98
CA TYR A 89 -24.71 7.92 -18.41
C TYR A 89 -24.23 6.68 -19.19
N ARG A 90 -23.16 6.02 -18.72
CA ARG A 90 -22.63 4.80 -19.34
C ARG A 90 -23.62 3.64 -19.32
N MET A 91 -24.30 3.42 -18.20
CA MET A 91 -25.32 2.36 -18.10
C MET A 91 -26.47 2.57 -19.08
N ARG A 92 -26.93 3.81 -19.28
CA ARG A 92 -27.97 4.14 -20.25
C ARG A 92 -27.54 3.85 -21.69
N LEU A 93 -26.27 4.08 -22.01
CA LEU A 93 -25.74 3.85 -23.35
C LEU A 93 -25.50 2.40 -23.68
N GLU A 94 -24.87 1.67 -22.76
CA GLU A 94 -24.51 0.27 -22.99
C GLU A 94 -25.72 -0.67 -22.80
N TYR A 95 -26.69 -0.28 -21.97
CA TYR A 95 -27.84 -1.11 -21.61
C TYR A 95 -29.19 -0.36 -21.68
N PRO A 96 -29.57 0.21 -22.85
CA PRO A 96 -30.76 1.05 -22.98
C PRO A 96 -32.09 0.32 -22.67
N GLY A 97 -32.13 -1.02 -22.80
CA GLY A 97 -33.30 -1.83 -22.49
C GLY A 97 -33.47 -2.19 -21.01
N GLN A 98 -32.52 -1.84 -20.14
CA GLN A 98 -32.52 -2.27 -18.73
C GLN A 98 -32.75 -1.09 -17.80
N ALA A 99 -33.98 -0.57 -17.81
CA ALA A 99 -34.27 0.70 -17.15
C ALA A 99 -33.99 0.75 -15.65
N ALA A 100 -34.18 -0.38 -14.97
CA ALA A 100 -33.88 -0.51 -13.55
C ALA A 100 -32.38 -0.28 -13.22
N LEU A 101 -31.47 -0.56 -14.16
CA LEU A 101 -30.03 -0.44 -13.95
C LEU A 101 -29.48 0.98 -14.11
N HIS A 102 -30.27 1.88 -14.70
CA HIS A 102 -29.93 3.30 -14.79
C HIS A 102 -30.80 4.15 -13.86
N ASP A 103 -31.48 3.52 -12.89
CA ASP A 103 -32.11 4.22 -11.78
C ASP A 103 -31.05 4.97 -10.95
N PRO A 104 -31.23 6.27 -10.66
CA PRO A 104 -30.25 7.05 -9.92
C PRO A 104 -29.90 6.46 -8.54
N VAL A 105 -30.88 5.89 -7.84
CA VAL A 105 -30.68 5.36 -6.49
C VAL A 105 -29.86 4.08 -6.56
N PHE A 106 -30.18 3.18 -7.49
CA PHE A 106 -29.40 1.97 -7.73
C PHE A 106 -27.95 2.30 -8.09
N VAL A 107 -27.73 3.19 -9.07
CA VAL A 107 -26.37 3.55 -9.51
C VAL A 107 -25.56 4.16 -8.37
N MET A 108 -26.14 5.10 -7.61
CA MET A 108 -25.48 5.72 -6.46
C MET A 108 -25.08 4.67 -5.40
N GLN A 109 -25.97 3.73 -5.07
CA GLN A 109 -25.66 2.65 -4.12
C GLN A 109 -24.56 1.71 -4.64
N ALA A 110 -24.63 1.36 -5.93
CA ALA A 110 -23.63 0.51 -6.57
C ALA A 110 -22.25 1.17 -6.59
N VAL A 111 -22.18 2.42 -7.03
CA VAL A 111 -20.94 3.21 -7.05
C VAL A 111 -20.38 3.35 -5.63
N HIS A 112 -21.21 3.70 -4.65
CA HIS A 112 -20.78 3.81 -3.26
C HIS A 112 -20.18 2.51 -2.73
N LYS A 113 -20.81 1.36 -3.02
CA LYS A 113 -20.31 0.06 -2.58
C LYS A 113 -18.98 -0.32 -3.20
N VAL A 114 -18.78 -0.02 -4.48
CA VAL A 114 -17.47 -0.23 -5.15
C VAL A 114 -16.44 0.75 -4.60
N ARG A 115 -16.84 1.99 -4.32
CA ARG A 115 -15.98 3.01 -3.74
C ARG A 115 -15.43 2.57 -2.38
N GLU A 116 -16.28 2.15 -1.45
CA GLU A 116 -15.85 1.66 -0.13
C GLU A 116 -14.87 0.48 -0.22
N ALA A 117 -15.03 -0.36 -1.25
CA ALA A 117 -14.12 -1.46 -1.50
C ALA A 117 -12.74 -1.00 -1.98
N LEU A 118 -12.72 -0.03 -2.90
CA LEU A 118 -11.50 0.50 -3.50
C LEU A 118 -10.77 1.47 -2.58
N GLU A 119 -11.46 2.21 -1.71
CA GLU A 119 -10.84 3.08 -0.71
C GLU A 119 -9.94 2.28 0.25
N LYS A 120 -10.27 1.01 0.51
CA LYS A 120 -9.40 0.09 1.29
C LYS A 120 -8.10 -0.25 0.55
N GLU A 121 -8.08 -0.16 -0.77
CA GLU A 121 -6.96 -0.55 -1.62
C GLU A 121 -6.10 0.65 -2.04
N TYR A 122 -6.76 1.70 -2.52
CA TYR A 122 -6.17 2.91 -3.09
C TYR A 122 -6.10 4.09 -2.10
N GLY A 123 -6.89 4.07 -1.02
CA GLY A 123 -7.03 5.20 -0.09
C GLY A 123 -8.28 6.05 -0.37
N PRO A 124 -8.65 6.96 0.56
CA PRO A 124 -9.85 7.80 0.42
C PRO A 124 -9.84 8.62 -0.87
N GLY A 125 -10.91 8.49 -1.68
CA GLY A 125 -11.05 9.24 -2.92
C GLY A 125 -10.02 8.89 -4.01
N GLY A 126 -9.31 7.78 -3.90
CA GLY A 126 -8.29 7.36 -4.87
C GLY A 126 -6.99 8.15 -4.77
N MET A 127 -6.83 9.00 -3.76
CA MET A 127 -5.57 9.70 -3.53
C MET A 127 -4.50 8.68 -3.13
N PRO A 128 -3.28 8.72 -3.72
CA PRO A 128 -2.21 7.83 -3.31
C PRO A 128 -2.02 7.96 -1.80
N ILE A 129 -1.70 6.85 -1.14
CA ILE A 129 -1.43 6.86 0.31
C ILE A 129 -0.19 7.72 0.55
N THR A 130 -0.40 9.00 0.85
CA THR A 130 0.62 9.96 1.22
C THR A 130 0.85 9.90 2.73
N PHE A 131 1.94 10.50 3.22
CA PHE A 131 2.24 10.61 4.66
C PHE A 131 1.06 11.16 5.48
N ARG A 132 0.19 12.01 4.89
CA ARG A 132 -1.00 12.56 5.56
C ARG A 132 -2.17 11.58 5.66
N SER A 133 -2.26 10.61 4.75
CA SER A 133 -3.35 9.63 4.69
C SER A 133 -2.94 8.24 5.17
N MET A 134 -1.68 8.08 5.59
CA MET A 134 -1.17 6.85 6.20
C MET A 134 -1.82 6.59 7.57
N PRO A 135 -2.15 5.32 7.88
CA PRO A 135 -2.41 4.92 9.26
C PRO A 135 -1.27 5.39 10.16
N TRP A 136 -1.58 5.88 11.36
CA TRP A 136 -0.60 6.47 12.27
C TRP A 136 0.63 5.58 12.55
N LEU A 137 0.45 4.25 12.48
CA LEU A 137 1.49 3.23 12.59
C LEU A 137 2.54 3.31 11.46
N ASP A 138 2.15 3.62 10.24
CA ASP A 138 3.06 3.72 9.09
C ASP A 138 3.87 5.03 9.13
N ASN A 139 3.26 6.10 9.66
CA ASN A 139 3.97 7.35 9.96
C ASN A 139 4.97 7.19 11.10
N ALA A 140 4.60 6.44 12.15
CA ALA A 140 5.52 6.09 13.24
C ALA A 140 6.71 5.26 12.72
N LEU A 141 6.50 4.39 11.73
CA LEU A 141 7.53 3.63 11.04
C LEU A 141 8.54 4.53 10.31
N LEU A 142 8.04 5.46 9.49
CA LEU A 142 8.87 6.38 8.73
C LEU A 142 9.62 7.34 9.66
N ALA A 143 8.96 7.82 10.71
CA ALA A 143 9.59 8.63 11.75
C ALA A 143 10.69 7.86 12.48
N TYR A 144 10.46 6.60 12.84
CA TYR A 144 11.48 5.74 13.44
C TYR A 144 12.67 5.52 12.50
N ALA A 145 12.42 5.20 11.23
CA ALA A 145 13.49 5.02 10.23
C ALA A 145 14.32 6.30 10.02
N ALA A 146 13.67 7.47 9.96
CA ALA A 146 14.37 8.75 9.85
C ALA A 146 15.19 9.07 11.11
N LEU A 147 14.61 8.87 12.29
CA LEU A 147 15.27 9.10 13.58
C LEU A 147 16.46 8.15 13.78
N PHE A 148 16.35 6.92 13.28
CA PHE A 148 17.40 5.92 13.25
C PHE A 148 18.57 6.32 12.36
N ILE A 149 18.31 6.82 11.13
CA ILE A 149 19.34 7.33 10.22
C ILE A 149 20.08 8.51 10.87
N VAL A 150 19.35 9.43 11.51
CA VAL A 150 19.94 10.57 12.21
C VAL A 150 20.79 10.11 13.40
N ALA A 151 20.29 9.18 14.22
CA ALA A 151 21.03 8.65 15.37
C ALA A 151 22.31 7.90 14.97
N GLN A 152 22.25 7.08 13.92
CA GLN A 152 23.40 6.35 13.37
C GLN A 152 24.40 7.27 12.67
N GLY A 153 24.00 8.45 12.18
CA GLY A 153 24.92 9.46 11.67
C GLY A 153 25.67 10.22 12.77
N ILE A 154 25.04 10.42 13.93
CA ILE A 154 25.60 11.18 15.06
C ILE A 154 26.63 10.36 15.84
N ILE A 155 26.40 9.07 16.06
CA ILE A 155 27.25 8.22 16.93
C ILE A 155 28.68 8.04 16.37
N PRO A 156 28.91 7.70 15.09
CA PRO A 156 30.25 7.66 14.50
C PRO A 156 30.85 9.05 14.34
N GLY A 157 30.03 10.06 14.00
CA GLY A 157 30.47 11.45 13.85
C GLY A 157 31.08 12.02 15.13
N TRP A 158 30.57 11.64 16.30
CA TRP A 158 31.11 12.07 17.58
C TRP A 158 32.47 11.44 17.93
N GLY A 159 32.74 10.21 17.48
CA GLY A 159 34.05 9.58 17.60
C GLY A 159 35.09 10.23 16.69
N ILE A 160 34.70 10.55 15.46
CA ILE A 160 35.54 11.23 14.46
C ILE A 160 35.90 12.65 14.91
N VAL A 161 34.93 13.43 15.41
CA VAL A 161 35.16 14.80 15.90
C VAL A 161 36.09 14.83 17.12
N LYS A 162 36.13 13.77 17.92
CA LYS A 162 37.03 13.65 19.08
C LYS A 162 38.40 13.05 18.75
N GLY A 163 38.69 12.72 17.49
CA GLY A 163 39.99 12.20 17.05
C GLY A 163 40.36 10.84 17.65
N LYS A 164 39.38 10.08 18.14
CA LYS A 164 39.58 8.79 18.84
C LYS A 164 39.17 7.58 18.00
N VAL A 165 39.25 7.68 16.67
CA VAL A 165 38.83 6.57 15.80
C VAL A 165 40.05 5.73 15.43
N SER A 166 40.08 4.49 15.90
CA SER A 166 41.14 3.56 15.53
C SER A 166 40.93 3.07 14.08
N GLY A 167 41.98 2.63 13.39
CA GLY A 167 41.90 2.20 11.99
C GLY A 167 40.87 1.10 11.71
N GLY A 168 40.50 0.30 12.72
CA GLY A 168 39.46 -0.72 12.62
C GLY A 168 38.03 -0.16 12.56
N GLU A 169 37.77 0.98 13.18
CA GLU A 169 36.44 1.61 13.20
C GLU A 169 36.10 2.29 11.86
N LEU A 170 37.12 2.82 11.15
CA LEU A 170 36.95 3.35 9.80
C LEU A 170 36.62 2.25 8.78
N ALA A 171 37.09 1.03 8.98
CA ALA A 171 36.79 -0.11 8.10
C ALA A 171 35.33 -0.59 8.21
N ALA A 172 34.66 -0.32 9.33
CA ALA A 172 33.26 -0.68 9.54
C ALA A 172 32.28 0.36 8.94
N LEU A 173 32.74 1.60 8.72
CA LEU A 173 31.91 2.72 8.23
C LEU A 173 31.13 2.41 6.94
N PRO A 174 31.72 1.77 5.90
CA PRO A 174 31.01 1.42 4.67
C PRO A 174 29.86 0.43 4.91
N VAL A 175 30.00 -0.48 5.88
CA VAL A 175 28.97 -1.46 6.24
C VAL A 175 27.79 -0.75 6.88
N PHE A 176 28.03 0.17 7.82
CA PHE A 176 26.96 0.96 8.44
C PHE A 176 26.23 1.86 7.44
N ILE A 177 26.96 2.52 6.53
CA ILE A 177 26.37 3.34 5.47
C ILE A 177 25.52 2.48 4.52
N GLY A 178 26.05 1.33 4.08
CA GLY A 178 25.33 0.41 3.19
C GLY A 178 24.05 -0.14 3.83
N VAL A 179 24.09 -0.47 5.13
CA VAL A 179 22.93 -0.95 5.87
C VAL A 179 21.90 0.15 6.11
N ALA A 180 22.33 1.37 6.46
CA ALA A 180 21.43 2.51 6.62
C ALA A 180 20.71 2.87 5.31
N LEU A 181 21.44 2.87 4.19
CA LEU A 181 20.86 3.03 2.84
C LEU A 181 19.89 1.89 2.51
N GLY A 182 20.25 0.64 2.81
CA GLY A 182 19.37 -0.51 2.62
C GLY A 182 18.06 -0.42 3.41
N ILE A 183 18.12 0.03 4.66
CA ILE A 183 16.94 0.26 5.51
C ILE A 183 16.11 1.42 4.94
N ALA A 184 16.73 2.52 4.52
CA ALA A 184 16.04 3.67 3.94
C ALA A 184 15.30 3.30 2.64
N VAL A 185 16.00 2.67 1.69
CA VAL A 185 15.43 2.22 0.41
C VAL A 185 14.36 1.15 0.63
N GLY A 186 14.61 0.18 1.51
CA GLY A 186 13.64 -0.85 1.88
C GLY A 186 12.36 -0.25 2.49
N THR A 187 12.50 0.76 3.35
CA THR A 187 11.35 1.43 3.99
C THR A 187 10.54 2.22 2.97
N ILE A 188 11.20 2.99 2.09
CA ILE A 188 10.55 3.73 1.01
C ILE A 188 9.83 2.79 0.05
N ALA A 189 10.48 1.69 -0.36
CA ALA A 189 9.88 0.70 -1.25
C ALA A 189 8.72 -0.06 -0.58
N PHE A 190 8.82 -0.34 0.72
CA PHE A 190 7.74 -0.96 1.51
C PHE A 190 6.52 -0.03 1.64
N VAL A 191 6.76 1.25 1.94
CA VAL A 191 5.76 2.31 1.98
C VAL A 191 5.09 2.51 0.62
N ALA A 192 5.87 2.45 -0.46
CA ALA A 192 5.36 2.52 -1.83
C ALA A 192 4.66 1.22 -2.30
N LYS A 193 4.45 0.24 -1.40
CA LYS A 193 3.86 -1.07 -1.69
C LYS A 193 4.54 -1.84 -2.84
N ALA A 194 5.83 -1.59 -3.10
CA ALA A 194 6.56 -2.33 -4.12
C ALA A 194 6.63 -3.82 -3.72
N ALA A 195 6.36 -4.72 -4.67
CA ALA A 195 6.31 -6.17 -4.41
C ALA A 195 7.60 -6.72 -3.77
N TRP A 196 8.74 -6.07 -4.03
CA TRP A 196 10.06 -6.42 -3.50
C TRP A 196 10.49 -5.59 -2.27
N GLY A 197 9.80 -4.49 -1.97
CA GLY A 197 10.19 -3.56 -0.90
C GLY A 197 10.23 -4.21 0.48
N ARG A 198 9.28 -5.12 0.73
CA ARG A 198 9.20 -5.88 1.98
C ARG A 198 10.37 -6.85 2.16
N SER A 199 10.70 -7.60 1.12
CA SER A 199 11.81 -8.56 1.16
C SER A 199 13.15 -7.83 1.32
N LEU A 200 13.32 -6.70 0.65
CA LEU A 200 14.51 -5.87 0.79
C LEU A 200 14.63 -5.28 2.21
N LEU A 201 13.53 -4.75 2.77
CA LEU A 201 13.52 -4.20 4.12
C LEU A 201 13.88 -5.26 5.17
N LEU A 202 13.29 -6.45 5.08
CA LEU A 202 13.61 -7.56 5.98
C LEU A 202 15.05 -8.03 5.84
N ALA A 203 15.58 -8.10 4.61
CA ALA A 203 16.98 -8.46 4.38
C ALA A 203 17.94 -7.42 4.98
N ALA A 204 17.69 -6.13 4.76
CA ALA A 204 18.51 -5.04 5.30
C ALA A 204 18.49 -5.01 6.83
N LEU A 205 17.33 -5.18 7.46
CA LEU A 205 17.20 -5.26 8.91
C LEU A 205 17.88 -6.52 9.48
N GLY A 206 17.80 -7.65 8.78
CA GLY A 206 18.48 -8.88 9.17
C GLY A 206 20.00 -8.75 9.15
N VAL A 207 20.56 -8.17 8.08
CA VAL A 207 22.00 -7.85 7.99
C VAL A 207 22.40 -6.89 9.11
N HIS A 208 21.58 -5.89 9.41
CA HIS A 208 21.83 -4.93 10.49
C HIS A 208 21.91 -5.60 11.86
N ALA A 209 20.94 -6.46 12.19
CA ALA A 209 20.89 -7.18 13.46
C ALA A 209 22.09 -8.13 13.61
N LEU A 210 22.49 -8.81 12.53
CA LEU A 210 23.67 -9.69 12.52
C LEU A 210 24.96 -8.90 12.72
N ALA A 211 25.12 -7.76 12.04
CA ALA A 211 26.31 -6.90 12.18
C ALA A 211 26.46 -6.38 13.62
N HIS A 212 25.37 -5.91 14.24
CA HIS A 212 25.38 -5.47 15.64
C HIS A 212 25.66 -6.63 16.61
N SER A 213 25.06 -7.81 16.38
CA SER A 213 25.31 -8.98 17.22
C SER A 213 26.77 -9.45 17.13
N ALA A 214 27.37 -9.42 15.94
CA ALA A 214 28.77 -9.74 15.73
C ALA A 214 29.70 -8.73 16.40
N LEU A 215 29.37 -7.44 16.35
CA LEU A 215 30.13 -6.39 17.03
C LEU A 215 30.07 -6.55 18.56
N VAL A 216 28.90 -6.82 19.11
CA VAL A 216 28.76 -7.13 20.55
C VAL A 216 29.58 -8.36 20.92
N ALA A 217 29.48 -9.45 20.15
CA ALA A 217 30.26 -10.66 20.40
C ALA A 217 31.78 -10.41 20.35
N TYR A 218 32.23 -9.60 19.39
CA TYR A 218 33.63 -9.18 19.29
C TYR A 218 34.08 -8.40 20.53
N MET A 219 33.32 -7.38 20.96
CA MET A 219 33.66 -6.59 22.14
C MET A 219 33.71 -7.46 23.42
N VAL A 220 32.82 -8.45 23.54
CA VAL A 220 32.80 -9.37 24.70
C VAL A 220 34.03 -10.26 24.67
N TYR A 221 34.35 -10.82 23.51
CA TYR A 221 35.42 -11.79 23.34
C TYR A 221 36.82 -11.16 23.41
N ALA A 222 36.98 -9.96 22.86
CA ALA A 222 38.24 -9.21 22.86
C ALA A 222 38.65 -8.67 24.25
N LYS A 223 37.83 -8.89 25.30
CA LYS A 223 38.02 -8.34 26.65
C LYS A 223 38.14 -6.81 26.69
N GLU A 224 37.62 -6.11 25.69
CA GLU A 224 37.63 -4.65 25.66
C GLU A 224 36.63 -4.03 26.66
N MET A 225 35.71 -4.84 27.21
CA MET A 225 34.79 -4.41 28.28
C MET A 225 35.48 -4.40 29.63
N SER A 226 36.19 -3.32 29.92
CA SER A 226 36.90 -3.13 31.19
C SER A 226 36.21 -2.13 32.12
N SER A 227 35.23 -1.38 31.61
CA SER A 227 34.53 -0.34 32.35
C SER A 227 33.01 -0.53 32.39
N PRO A 228 32.32 -0.01 33.43
CA PRO A 228 30.85 0.03 33.48
C PRO A 228 30.20 0.74 32.27
N ALA A 229 30.91 1.68 31.63
CA ALA A 229 30.43 2.36 30.44
C ALA A 229 30.32 1.41 29.23
N ASP A 230 31.21 0.43 29.13
CA ASP A 230 31.21 -0.57 28.05
C ASP A 230 29.99 -1.49 28.15
N PHE A 231 29.61 -1.87 29.39
CA PHE A 231 28.38 -2.62 29.64
C PHE A 231 27.12 -1.82 29.28
N GLY A 232 27.13 -0.50 29.52
CA GLY A 232 26.05 0.40 29.09
C GLY A 232 25.90 0.44 27.58
N ALA A 233 27.01 0.55 26.84
CA ALA A 233 27.01 0.55 25.38
C ALA A 233 26.46 -0.77 24.79
N VAL A 234 26.84 -1.90 25.39
CA VAL A 234 26.36 -3.23 25.00
C VAL A 234 24.89 -3.42 25.27
N ALA A 235 24.39 -2.95 26.43
CA ALA A 235 22.97 -3.01 26.76
C ALA A 235 22.14 -2.19 25.75
N VAL A 236 22.63 -1.00 25.36
CA VAL A 236 21.98 -0.17 24.33
C VAL A 236 21.97 -0.87 22.98
N MET A 237 23.09 -1.48 22.56
CA MET A 237 23.15 -2.24 21.30
C MET A 237 22.22 -3.46 21.31
N MET A 238 22.14 -4.20 22.41
CA MET A 238 21.23 -5.34 22.53
C MET A 238 19.76 -4.92 22.53
N ALA A 239 19.41 -3.83 23.21
CA ALA A 239 18.07 -3.24 23.12
C ALA A 239 17.72 -2.81 21.69
N HIS A 240 18.71 -2.28 20.96
CA HIS A 240 18.56 -1.91 19.55
C HIS A 240 18.31 -3.13 18.65
N VAL A 241 19.06 -4.22 18.84
CA VAL A 241 18.83 -5.48 18.13
C VAL A 241 17.42 -6.03 18.41
N ALA A 242 16.98 -6.00 19.68
CA ALA A 242 15.64 -6.44 20.04
C ALA A 242 14.54 -5.59 19.38
N LEU A 243 14.72 -4.28 19.28
CA LEU A 243 13.80 -3.38 18.56
C LEU A 243 13.76 -3.71 17.07
N VAL A 244 14.92 -3.92 16.44
CA VAL A 244 15.02 -4.31 15.03
C VAL A 244 14.32 -5.64 14.77
N LEU A 245 14.51 -6.65 15.62
CA LEU A 245 13.85 -7.95 15.50
C LEU A 245 12.33 -7.86 15.72
N GLY A 246 11.89 -7.09 16.71
CA GLY A 246 10.46 -6.80 16.93
C GLY A 246 9.84 -6.11 15.71
N PHE A 247 10.57 -5.19 15.10
CA PHE A 247 10.17 -4.50 13.88
C PHE A 247 10.09 -5.45 12.68
N MET A 248 11.07 -6.33 12.49
CA MET A 248 11.02 -7.38 11.47
C MET A 248 9.81 -8.29 11.65
N ALA A 249 9.50 -8.70 12.89
CA ALA A 249 8.32 -9.52 13.18
C ALA A 249 7.02 -8.79 12.83
N TYR A 250 6.93 -7.49 13.11
CA TYR A 250 5.81 -6.65 12.69
C TYR A 250 5.66 -6.60 11.17
N VAL A 251 6.73 -6.25 10.43
CA VAL A 251 6.74 -6.21 8.96
C VAL A 251 6.40 -7.58 8.37
N TYR A 252 6.83 -8.68 9.01
CA TYR A 252 6.50 -10.05 8.61
C TYR A 252 5.03 -10.43 8.88
N ARG A 253 4.42 -9.90 9.94
CA ARG A 253 3.02 -10.17 10.28
C ARG A 253 2.04 -9.32 9.48
N SER A 254 2.35 -8.04 9.27
CA SER A 254 1.44 -7.07 8.62
C SER A 254 1.13 -7.41 7.16
N GLY A 255 2.08 -7.99 6.43
CA GLY A 255 1.84 -8.44 5.05
C GLY A 255 1.42 -9.90 4.90
N ARG A 256 1.06 -10.63 5.97
CA ARG A 256 0.24 -11.84 5.83
C ARG A 256 -1.23 -11.41 5.87
N ALA A 257 -1.76 -10.95 4.74
CA ALA A 257 -3.19 -11.01 4.55
C ALA A 257 -3.60 -12.48 4.77
N LYS A 258 -4.50 -12.75 5.71
CA LYS A 258 -5.02 -14.12 5.89
C LYS A 258 -5.51 -14.58 4.51
N PRO A 259 -5.06 -15.74 4.00
CA PRO A 259 -5.73 -16.33 2.86
C PRO A 259 -7.22 -16.43 3.22
N ALA A 260 -8.08 -15.96 2.33
CA ALA A 260 -9.52 -16.07 2.53
C ALA A 260 -9.84 -17.54 2.86
N PRO A 261 -10.69 -17.82 3.87
CA PRO A 261 -11.14 -19.18 4.12
C PRO A 261 -11.69 -19.75 2.82
N ALA A 262 -11.22 -20.95 2.47
CA ALA A 262 -11.59 -21.66 1.25
C ALA A 262 -13.08 -22.02 1.24
#